data_AF-M7YVJ8-F1
#
_entry.id   AF-M7YVJ8-F1
#
_cell.length_a   1.000
_cell.length_b   1.000
_cell.length_c   1.000
_cell.angle_alpha   90.00
_cell.angle_beta   90.00
_cell.angle_gamma   90.00
#
_symmetry.space_group_name_H-M   'P 1'
#
loop_
_entity.id
_entity.type
_entity.pdbx_description
1 polymer ?
#
loop_
_entity_poly.entity_id
_entity_poly.type
_entity_poly.pdbx_seq_one_letter_code
_entity_poly.pdbx_strand_id
1 'polypeptide(L)'
;MRKLSVGNVKDFSLAAKWCPSLDSSYDRSTLLCEAIARRLFPRGSSSELGDDLPDAHYAYRAREHLRRAAIVPLRAALKLPEVFISARAWESVVYTRVASVAMKNYKDLFLKHDAERFNAYLADVKSGKKRIAAGALLPHQIIESLGEDGDDGGLADLQWQRMVDDMRALGKLNSCVAVCDVSGSMSGLPMDVCIALGLLVSELTDDPWRGRVITFSEQPNIHMIKGDTLSEKTEFVRNMDWGMNTDFQAVFDKILEVAVGAGLPAEKMAVLDKILEVAGGAGLPAEKMVQRVFVFSDMEFDQASANPWETDYEAIVRKFSEAGYGAAVPEIVFWNLRDSKAVPVMSGQKGVALVSGFSKNLLKLFLDGGGTFTPRVVMEKAIAGPEYDQLAVFD
;
A
#
# COMPACT_ATOMS: atom_id res chain seq x y z
N MET A 1 -10.44 -21.20 -23.85
CA MET A 1 -10.80 -22.42 -24.58
C MET A 1 -9.95 -22.65 -25.82
N ARG A 2 -10.06 -21.86 -26.90
CA ARG A 2 -9.22 -22.04 -28.11
C ARG A 2 -7.71 -21.97 -27.88
N LYS A 3 -7.26 -21.07 -26.98
CA LYS A 3 -5.83 -20.97 -26.61
C LYS A 3 -5.34 -22.17 -25.79
N LEU A 4 -6.25 -22.82 -25.05
CA LEU A 4 -5.95 -24.02 -24.26
C LEU A 4 -5.73 -25.24 -25.16
N SER A 5 -6.52 -25.40 -26.22
CA SER A 5 -6.29 -26.45 -27.22
C SER A 5 -4.99 -26.26 -28.02
N VAL A 6 -4.45 -25.04 -28.06
CA VAL A 6 -3.18 -24.70 -28.74
C VAL A 6 -1.98 -24.77 -27.79
N GLY A 7 -2.19 -24.96 -26.47
CA GLY A 7 -1.12 -25.08 -25.48
C GLY A 7 -0.40 -23.78 -25.12
N ASN A 8 -0.84 -22.62 -25.62
CA ASN A 8 -0.19 -21.34 -25.36
C ASN A 8 -0.71 -20.70 -24.05
N VAL A 9 -0.16 -21.16 -22.92
CA VAL A 9 -0.55 -20.74 -21.56
C VAL A 9 -0.21 -19.28 -21.25
N LYS A 10 0.75 -18.66 -21.97
CA LYS A 10 1.17 -17.26 -21.72
C LYS A 10 0.10 -16.24 -22.11
N ASP A 11 -0.82 -16.61 -22.99
CA ASP A 11 -1.85 -15.72 -23.52
C ASP A 11 -3.22 -15.89 -22.84
N PHE A 12 -3.25 -16.56 -21.68
CA PHE A 12 -4.47 -16.81 -20.93
C PHE A 12 -4.84 -15.57 -20.12
N SER A 13 -6.10 -15.16 -20.21
CA SER A 13 -6.65 -14.19 -19.27
C SER A 13 -6.87 -14.83 -17.90
N LEU A 14 -6.93 -14.00 -16.86
CA LEU A 14 -7.29 -14.43 -15.50
C LEU A 14 -8.80 -14.70 -15.34
N ALA A 15 -9.60 -14.66 -16.41
CA ALA A 15 -11.05 -14.81 -16.33
C ALA A 15 -11.48 -16.12 -15.64
N ALA A 16 -10.76 -17.23 -15.88
CA ALA A 16 -11.06 -18.52 -15.23
C ALA A 16 -10.72 -18.54 -13.72
N LYS A 17 -9.80 -17.69 -13.27
CA LYS A 17 -9.49 -17.50 -11.85
C LYS A 17 -10.64 -16.76 -11.15
N TRP A 18 -11.17 -15.72 -11.79
CA TRP A 18 -12.24 -14.87 -11.25
C TRP A 18 -13.66 -15.42 -11.45
N CYS A 19 -13.85 -16.33 -12.41
CA CYS A 19 -15.10 -17.05 -12.56
C CYS A 19 -15.41 -17.80 -11.26
N PRO A 20 -16.62 -17.66 -10.67
CA PRO A 20 -16.96 -18.36 -9.45
C PRO A 20 -16.91 -19.88 -9.64
N SER A 21 -16.64 -20.59 -8.55
CA SER A 21 -16.83 -22.05 -8.52
C SER A 21 -18.32 -22.35 -8.41
N LEU A 22 -18.77 -23.42 -9.08
CA LEU A 22 -20.15 -23.87 -8.97
C LEU A 22 -20.55 -24.10 -7.52
N ASP A 23 -21.76 -23.66 -7.18
CA ASP A 23 -22.38 -23.79 -5.87
C ASP A 23 -21.62 -23.11 -4.72
N SER A 24 -20.62 -22.28 -5.03
CA SER A 24 -20.02 -21.36 -4.07
C SER A 24 -21.05 -20.35 -3.56
N SER A 25 -20.80 -19.73 -2.40
CA SER A 25 -21.68 -18.68 -1.87
C SER A 25 -21.94 -17.55 -2.88
N TYR A 26 -20.90 -17.16 -3.62
CA TYR A 26 -20.99 -16.17 -4.70
C TYR A 26 -21.84 -16.65 -5.88
N ASP A 27 -21.71 -17.90 -6.31
CA ASP A 27 -22.53 -18.45 -7.38
C ASP A 27 -24.01 -18.55 -6.96
N ARG A 28 -24.26 -18.97 -5.72
CA ARG A 28 -25.63 -19.08 -5.18
C ARG A 28 -26.32 -17.72 -5.07
N SER A 29 -25.59 -16.64 -4.78
CA SER A 29 -26.15 -15.29 -4.67
C SER A 29 -26.30 -14.57 -6.00
N THR A 30 -25.41 -14.84 -6.97
CA THR A 30 -25.36 -14.07 -8.23
C THR A 30 -25.84 -14.85 -9.46
N LEU A 31 -25.89 -16.19 -9.39
CA LEU A 31 -26.17 -17.10 -10.51
C LEU A 31 -25.25 -16.89 -11.72
N LEU A 32 -24.05 -16.34 -11.49
CA LEU A 32 -23.09 -16.02 -12.55
C LEU A 32 -22.62 -17.26 -13.31
N CYS A 33 -22.44 -18.42 -12.65
CA CYS A 33 -22.02 -19.63 -13.39
C CYS A 33 -23.07 -20.05 -14.41
N GLU A 34 -24.36 -19.90 -14.10
CA GLU A 34 -25.42 -20.25 -15.05
C GLU A 34 -25.42 -19.30 -16.25
N ALA A 35 -25.36 -17.99 -16.01
CA ALA A 35 -25.32 -17.00 -17.09
C ALA A 35 -24.10 -17.21 -18.02
N ILE A 36 -22.92 -17.46 -17.43
CA ILE A 36 -21.68 -17.74 -18.17
C ILE A 36 -21.82 -19.07 -18.93
N ALA A 37 -22.35 -20.11 -18.29
CA ALA A 37 -22.53 -21.43 -18.89
C ALA A 37 -23.45 -21.37 -20.11
N ARG A 38 -24.62 -20.73 -19.99
CA ARG A 38 -25.58 -20.58 -21.09
C ARG A 38 -24.99 -19.82 -22.27
N ARG A 39 -24.15 -18.81 -22.01
CA ARG A 39 -23.52 -17.99 -23.05
C ARG A 39 -22.37 -18.71 -23.75
N LEU A 40 -21.58 -19.49 -23.02
CA LEU A 40 -20.47 -20.25 -23.59
C LEU A 40 -20.92 -21.54 -24.27
N PHE A 41 -22.03 -22.13 -23.80
CA PHE A 41 -22.55 -23.41 -24.25
C PHE A 41 -24.06 -23.28 -24.55
N PRO A 42 -24.42 -22.63 -25.68
CA PRO A 42 -25.81 -22.50 -26.09
C PRO A 42 -26.45 -23.86 -26.36
N ARG A 43 -27.78 -23.91 -26.41
CA ARG A 43 -28.51 -25.11 -26.83
C ARG A 43 -28.06 -25.57 -28.23
N GLY A 44 -27.97 -26.88 -28.43
CA GLY A 44 -27.48 -27.51 -29.64
C GLY A 44 -25.94 -27.50 -29.79
N SER A 45 -25.19 -26.87 -28.87
CA SER A 45 -23.73 -26.77 -28.99
C SER A 45 -22.97 -28.08 -28.73
N SER A 46 -23.60 -29.05 -28.09
CA SER A 46 -23.05 -30.39 -27.87
C SER A 46 -24.16 -31.44 -27.77
N SER A 47 -23.82 -32.72 -27.94
CA SER A 47 -24.77 -33.83 -27.79
C SER A 47 -25.40 -33.90 -26.39
N GLU A 48 -24.76 -33.32 -25.37
CA GLU A 48 -25.25 -33.25 -23.99
C GLU A 48 -26.21 -32.07 -23.75
N LEU A 49 -26.32 -31.13 -24.70
CA LEU A 49 -27.06 -29.88 -24.62
C LEU A 49 -28.11 -29.76 -25.73
N GLY A 50 -28.91 -30.80 -25.95
CA GLY A 50 -29.94 -30.82 -26.99
C GLY A 50 -30.95 -29.66 -26.91
N ASP A 51 -31.45 -29.23 -28.06
CA ASP A 51 -32.37 -28.09 -28.17
C ASP A 51 -33.70 -28.29 -27.41
N ASP A 52 -34.16 -29.54 -27.38
CA ASP A 52 -35.43 -29.96 -26.78
C ASP A 52 -35.36 -30.16 -25.25
N LEU A 53 -34.23 -29.88 -24.61
CA LEU A 53 -34.09 -30.04 -23.16
C LEU A 53 -35.00 -29.06 -22.39
N PRO A 54 -35.69 -29.52 -21.33
CA PRO A 54 -36.35 -28.62 -20.40
C PRO A 54 -35.35 -27.62 -19.81
N ASP A 55 -35.75 -26.37 -19.59
CA ASP A 55 -34.82 -25.30 -19.24
C ASP A 55 -34.00 -25.58 -17.97
N ALA A 56 -34.64 -26.14 -16.94
CA ALA A 56 -33.94 -26.54 -15.71
C ALA A 56 -32.86 -27.63 -15.96
N HIS A 57 -33.12 -28.57 -16.87
CA HIS A 57 -32.16 -29.61 -17.22
C HIS A 57 -31.02 -29.06 -18.08
N TYR A 58 -31.34 -28.16 -19.02
CA TYR A 58 -30.35 -27.44 -19.80
C TYR A 58 -29.42 -26.60 -18.90
N ALA A 59 -29.97 -25.84 -17.95
CA ALA A 59 -29.21 -25.04 -17.00
C ALA A 59 -28.23 -25.89 -16.18
N TYR A 60 -28.71 -27.02 -15.64
CA TYR A 60 -27.87 -27.97 -14.90
C TYR A 60 -26.74 -28.53 -15.77
N ARG A 61 -27.07 -29.03 -16.98
CA ARG A 61 -26.09 -29.60 -17.91
C ARG A 61 -25.07 -28.58 -18.38
N ALA A 62 -25.49 -27.36 -18.70
CA ALA A 62 -24.61 -26.27 -19.11
C ALA A 62 -23.64 -25.89 -17.98
N ARG A 63 -24.13 -25.81 -16.74
CA ARG A 63 -23.31 -25.55 -15.55
C ARG A 63 -22.25 -26.64 -15.33
N GLU A 64 -22.63 -27.92 -15.39
CA GLU A 64 -21.66 -29.02 -15.29
C GLU A 64 -20.66 -29.03 -16.45
N HIS A 65 -21.12 -28.71 -17.67
CA HIS A 65 -20.23 -28.62 -18.83
C HIS A 65 -19.25 -27.45 -18.70
N LEU A 66 -19.68 -26.29 -18.17
CA LEU A 66 -18.80 -25.18 -17.84
C LEU A 66 -17.69 -25.59 -16.87
N ARG A 67 -18.03 -26.38 -15.84
CA ARG A 67 -17.05 -26.92 -14.89
C ARG A 67 -15.98 -27.75 -15.58
N ARG A 68 -16.42 -28.79 -16.30
CA ARG A 68 -15.57 -29.85 -16.85
C ARG A 68 -14.77 -29.36 -18.05
N ALA A 69 -15.43 -28.65 -18.97
CA ALA A 69 -14.83 -28.22 -20.22
C ALA A 69 -13.99 -26.95 -20.04
N ALA A 70 -14.41 -26.00 -19.19
CA ALA A 70 -13.73 -24.70 -19.08
C ALA A 70 -13.01 -24.50 -17.75
N ILE A 71 -13.73 -24.47 -16.63
CA ILE A 71 -13.16 -24.01 -15.34
C ILE A 71 -12.01 -24.90 -14.89
N VAL A 72 -12.21 -26.22 -14.81
CA VAL A 72 -11.20 -27.17 -14.35
C VAL A 72 -9.92 -27.13 -15.19
N PRO A 73 -9.96 -27.29 -16.53
CA PRO A 73 -8.74 -27.34 -17.31
C PRO A 73 -8.07 -25.96 -17.46
N LEU A 74 -8.83 -24.85 -17.46
CA LEU A 74 -8.24 -23.51 -17.46
C LEU A 74 -7.52 -23.22 -16.13
N ARG A 75 -8.12 -23.54 -14.98
CA ARG A 75 -7.48 -23.36 -13.66
C ARG A 75 -6.26 -24.26 -13.48
N ALA A 76 -6.30 -25.50 -13.99
CA ALA A 76 -5.15 -26.39 -14.00
C ALA A 76 -4.00 -25.83 -14.86
N ALA A 77 -4.30 -25.35 -16.07
CA ALA A 77 -3.31 -24.74 -16.95
C ALA A 77 -2.72 -23.43 -16.37
N LEU A 78 -3.53 -22.65 -15.65
CA LEU A 78 -3.07 -21.48 -14.89
C LEU A 78 -2.18 -21.85 -13.69
N LYS A 79 -2.11 -23.15 -13.32
CA LYS A 79 -1.36 -23.66 -12.17
C LYS A 79 -1.76 -22.98 -10.85
N LEU A 80 -3.07 -22.82 -10.65
CA LEU A 80 -3.60 -22.26 -9.41
C LEU A 80 -3.33 -23.20 -8.22
N PRO A 81 -2.84 -22.68 -7.07
CA PRO A 81 -2.47 -23.52 -5.93
C PRO A 81 -3.64 -24.35 -5.41
N GLU A 82 -4.86 -23.84 -5.47
CA GLU A 82 -6.09 -24.50 -4.98
C GLU A 82 -6.34 -25.84 -5.68
N VAL A 83 -5.95 -25.97 -6.95
CA VAL A 83 -6.07 -27.22 -7.72
C VAL A 83 -5.15 -28.30 -7.14
N PHE A 84 -3.93 -27.94 -6.76
CA PHE A 84 -2.96 -28.87 -6.19
C PHE A 84 -3.25 -29.16 -4.71
N ILE A 85 -3.65 -28.15 -3.95
CA ILE A 85 -4.03 -28.27 -2.53
C ILE A 85 -5.22 -29.22 -2.38
N SER A 86 -6.28 -29.04 -3.18
CA SER A 86 -7.46 -29.91 -3.13
C SER A 86 -7.17 -31.35 -3.54
N ALA A 87 -6.23 -31.55 -4.47
CA ALA A 87 -5.75 -32.86 -4.88
C ALA A 87 -4.71 -33.48 -3.92
N ARG A 88 -4.29 -32.75 -2.87
CA ARG A 88 -3.16 -33.10 -1.98
C ARG A 88 -1.83 -33.34 -2.72
N ALA A 89 -1.69 -32.77 -3.91
CA ALA A 89 -0.51 -32.89 -4.78
C ALA A 89 0.47 -31.74 -4.52
N TRP A 90 0.99 -31.64 -3.29
CA TRP A 90 1.84 -30.53 -2.82
C TRP A 90 3.13 -30.41 -3.65
N GLU A 91 3.69 -31.54 -4.07
CA GLU A 91 4.85 -31.66 -4.96
C GLU A 91 4.68 -30.92 -6.30
N SER A 92 3.44 -30.74 -6.75
CA SER A 92 3.11 -30.07 -8.01
C SER A 92 2.92 -28.55 -7.88
N VAL A 93 2.92 -28.01 -6.65
CA VAL A 93 2.79 -26.57 -6.41
C VAL A 93 4.00 -25.83 -6.99
N VAL A 94 3.72 -24.79 -7.79
CA VAL A 94 4.74 -23.93 -8.40
C VAL A 94 4.73 -22.57 -7.70
N TYR A 95 5.52 -22.44 -6.63
CA TYR A 95 5.53 -21.24 -5.76
C TYR A 95 5.78 -19.92 -6.49
N THR A 96 6.61 -19.90 -7.53
CA THR A 96 6.87 -18.68 -8.33
C THR A 96 5.65 -18.16 -9.09
N ARG A 97 4.59 -18.96 -9.22
CA ARG A 97 3.31 -18.56 -9.86
C ARG A 97 2.19 -18.28 -8.87
N VAL A 98 2.42 -18.55 -7.59
CA VAL A 98 1.42 -18.29 -6.55
C VAL A 98 1.27 -16.79 -6.37
N ALA A 99 0.04 -16.29 -6.48
CA ALA A 99 -0.26 -14.88 -6.29
C ALA A 99 -0.06 -14.47 -4.82
N SER A 100 0.26 -13.20 -4.57
CA SER A 100 0.59 -12.69 -3.22
C SER A 100 -0.49 -12.97 -2.17
N VAL A 101 -1.77 -12.78 -2.53
CA VAL A 101 -2.91 -13.06 -1.64
C VAL A 101 -3.06 -14.56 -1.36
N ALA A 102 -2.87 -15.41 -2.38
CA ALA A 102 -2.90 -16.86 -2.19
C ALA A 102 -1.70 -17.33 -1.34
N MET A 103 -0.56 -16.66 -1.46
CA MET A 103 0.61 -16.94 -0.62
C MET A 103 0.33 -16.63 0.85
N LYS A 104 -0.34 -15.50 1.15
CA LYS A 104 -0.81 -15.16 2.51
C LYS A 104 -1.78 -16.23 3.02
N ASN A 105 -2.84 -16.50 2.27
CA ASN A 105 -3.94 -17.37 2.72
C ASN A 105 -3.54 -18.85 2.90
N TYR A 106 -2.55 -19.35 2.16
CA TYR A 106 -2.16 -20.77 2.18
C TYR A 106 -0.79 -21.02 2.80
N LYS A 107 -0.18 -20.01 3.42
CA LYS A 107 1.14 -20.08 4.06
C LYS A 107 1.26 -21.27 5.00
N ASP A 108 0.33 -21.40 5.95
CA ASP A 108 0.39 -22.45 6.99
C ASP A 108 0.24 -23.84 6.40
N LEU A 109 -0.57 -23.96 5.34
CA LEU A 109 -0.72 -25.20 4.61
C LEU A 109 0.58 -25.59 3.89
N PHE A 110 1.29 -24.63 3.30
CA PHE A 110 2.60 -24.88 2.68
C PHE A 110 3.65 -25.28 3.71
N LEU A 111 3.70 -24.60 4.86
CA LEU A 111 4.60 -24.94 5.96
C LEU A 111 4.28 -26.32 6.54
N LYS A 112 3.01 -26.68 6.67
CA LYS A 112 2.59 -27.97 7.23
C LYS A 112 2.84 -29.16 6.29
N HIS A 113 2.69 -28.97 4.99
CA HIS A 113 2.67 -30.08 4.02
C HIS A 113 3.85 -30.11 3.06
N ASP A 114 4.60 -29.01 2.88
CA ASP A 114 5.73 -28.91 1.95
C ASP A 114 6.81 -27.93 2.44
N ALA A 115 7.13 -28.02 3.74
CA ALA A 115 8.05 -27.11 4.44
C ALA A 115 9.41 -26.96 3.74
N GLU A 116 10.02 -28.07 3.31
CA GLU A 116 11.36 -28.06 2.73
C GLU A 116 11.42 -27.26 1.42
N ARG A 117 10.52 -27.54 0.47
CA ARG A 117 10.48 -26.82 -0.81
C ARG A 117 10.05 -25.37 -0.63
N PHE A 118 9.14 -25.11 0.31
CA PHE A 118 8.70 -23.76 0.62
C PHE A 118 9.83 -22.92 1.21
N ASN A 119 10.56 -23.43 2.20
CA ASN A 119 11.71 -22.75 2.81
C ASN A 119 12.86 -22.55 1.80
N ALA A 120 13.13 -23.54 0.95
CA ALA A 120 14.10 -23.40 -0.14
C ALA A 120 13.68 -22.30 -1.14
N TYR A 121 12.38 -22.20 -1.45
CA TYR A 121 11.85 -21.11 -2.27
C TYR A 121 12.03 -19.74 -1.59
N LEU A 122 11.74 -19.61 -0.30
CA LEU A 122 11.96 -18.36 0.44
C LEU A 122 13.44 -17.96 0.47
N ALA A 123 14.36 -18.92 0.65
CA ALA A 123 15.80 -18.68 0.58
C ALA A 123 16.26 -18.24 -0.82
N ASP A 124 15.70 -18.83 -1.88
CA ASP A 124 15.95 -18.40 -3.26
C ASP A 124 15.43 -16.98 -3.54
N VAL A 125 14.30 -16.59 -2.93
CA VAL A 125 13.78 -15.21 -3.03
C VAL A 125 14.67 -14.25 -2.26
N LYS A 126 15.08 -14.60 -1.03
CA LYS A 126 15.99 -13.79 -0.20
C LYS A 126 17.36 -13.57 -0.86
N SER A 127 17.86 -14.58 -1.57
CA SER A 127 19.11 -14.48 -2.34
C SER A 127 18.94 -13.84 -3.73
N GLY A 128 17.74 -13.38 -4.08
CA GLY A 128 17.46 -12.71 -5.35
C GLY A 128 17.39 -13.62 -6.58
N LYS A 129 17.51 -14.95 -6.42
CA LYS A 129 17.41 -15.93 -7.51
C LYS A 129 15.99 -16.06 -8.06
N LYS A 130 14.98 -15.80 -7.22
CA LYS A 130 13.55 -15.85 -7.58
C LYS A 130 12.85 -14.57 -7.14
N ARG A 131 11.73 -14.26 -7.78
CA ARG A 131 10.87 -13.11 -7.43
C ARG A 131 9.57 -13.59 -6.80
N ILE A 132 9.16 -12.92 -5.74
CA ILE A 132 7.84 -13.09 -5.12
C ILE A 132 6.85 -12.06 -5.68
N ALA A 133 5.59 -12.46 -5.83
CA ALA A 133 4.53 -11.52 -6.14
C ALA A 133 4.18 -10.70 -4.88
N ALA A 134 4.24 -9.37 -4.96
CA ALA A 134 3.72 -8.44 -3.94
C ALA A 134 2.62 -7.50 -4.50
N GLY A 135 2.39 -7.55 -5.82
CA GLY A 135 1.58 -6.58 -6.55
C GLY A 135 0.12 -6.45 -6.11
N ALA A 136 -0.48 -7.45 -5.44
CA ALA A 136 -1.87 -7.35 -4.95
C ALA A 136 -2.01 -7.03 -3.46
N LEU A 137 -0.99 -7.23 -2.61
CA LEU A 137 -1.07 -6.97 -1.17
C LEU A 137 -0.82 -5.50 -0.83
N LEU A 138 -1.73 -4.90 -0.10
CA LEU A 138 -1.61 -3.55 0.44
C LEU A 138 -0.57 -3.50 1.59
N PRO A 139 0.17 -2.39 1.80
CA PRO A 139 1.15 -2.28 2.89
C PRO A 139 0.66 -2.75 4.27
N HIS A 140 -0.52 -2.30 4.71
CA HIS A 140 -1.10 -2.73 5.99
C HIS A 140 -1.43 -4.23 6.04
N GLN A 141 -1.80 -4.85 4.91
CA GLN A 141 -2.09 -6.29 4.85
C GLN A 141 -0.82 -7.15 5.02
N ILE A 142 0.34 -6.60 4.66
CA ILE A 142 1.65 -7.24 4.90
C ILE A 142 1.99 -7.13 6.39
N ILE A 143 1.80 -5.96 7.01
CA ILE A 143 2.04 -5.77 8.44
C ILE A 143 1.11 -6.63 9.30
N GLU A 144 -0.18 -6.70 8.96
CA GLU A 144 -1.15 -7.56 9.63
C GLU A 144 -0.69 -9.03 9.66
N SER A 145 0.00 -9.49 8.61
CA SER A 145 0.50 -10.87 8.53
C SER A 145 1.72 -11.18 9.41
N LEU A 146 2.27 -10.19 10.12
CA LEU A 146 3.40 -10.38 11.05
C LEU A 146 2.97 -11.01 12.38
N GLY A 147 1.71 -10.84 12.78
CA GLY A 147 1.17 -11.33 14.06
C GLY A 147 0.51 -12.71 14.00
N GLU A 148 0.34 -13.27 12.80
CA GLU A 148 -0.28 -14.59 12.59
C GLU A 148 0.82 -15.67 12.53
N ASP A 149 0.98 -16.36 13.67
CA ASP A 149 1.58 -17.70 13.86
C ASP A 149 2.99 -18.00 13.33
N GLY A 150 3.91 -18.29 14.27
CA GLY A 150 4.95 -19.33 14.17
C GLY A 150 6.09 -19.17 13.16
N ASP A 151 6.07 -18.16 12.31
CA ASP A 151 7.10 -17.81 11.34
C ASP A 151 7.80 -16.51 11.76
N ASP A 152 9.11 -16.45 11.58
CA ASP A 152 10.01 -15.37 12.02
C ASP A 152 9.86 -14.09 11.17
N GLY A 153 8.65 -13.76 10.71
CA GLY A 153 8.36 -12.60 9.85
C GLY A 153 8.92 -12.67 8.41
N GLY A 154 9.70 -13.70 8.07
CA GLY A 154 10.50 -13.75 6.86
C GLY A 154 9.72 -13.63 5.54
N LEU A 155 8.52 -14.20 5.43
CA LEU A 155 7.68 -14.02 4.23
C LEU A 155 7.20 -12.57 4.09
N ALA A 156 6.77 -11.96 5.20
CA ALA A 156 6.27 -10.58 5.21
C ALA A 156 7.40 -9.59 4.91
N ASP A 157 8.60 -9.82 5.43
CA ASP A 157 9.81 -9.06 5.09
C ASP A 157 10.11 -9.09 3.59
N LEU A 158 10.08 -10.27 2.97
CA LEU A 158 10.32 -10.42 1.53
C LEU A 158 9.24 -9.73 0.69
N GLN A 159 7.97 -9.80 1.12
CA GLN A 159 6.87 -9.12 0.45
C GLN A 159 6.97 -7.59 0.59
N TRP A 160 7.35 -7.10 1.76
CA TRP A 160 7.58 -5.70 2.04
C TRP A 160 8.73 -5.14 1.22
N GLN A 161 9.90 -5.78 1.28
CA GLN A 161 11.08 -5.37 0.51
C GLN A 161 10.75 -5.31 -0.99
N ARG A 162 10.04 -6.31 -1.51
CA ARG A 162 9.62 -6.32 -2.91
C ARG A 162 8.71 -5.14 -3.25
N MET A 163 7.77 -4.81 -2.38
CA MET A 163 6.86 -3.68 -2.57
C MET A 163 7.60 -2.35 -2.56
N VAL A 164 8.56 -2.18 -1.63
CA VAL A 164 9.42 -1.00 -1.56
C VAL A 164 10.26 -0.86 -2.82
N ASP A 165 10.86 -1.95 -3.31
CA ASP A 165 11.63 -1.96 -4.56
C ASP A 165 10.77 -1.61 -5.78
N ASP A 166 9.55 -2.16 -5.86
CA ASP A 166 8.60 -1.85 -6.94
C ASP A 166 8.19 -0.37 -6.91
N MET A 167 8.02 0.23 -5.71
CA MET A 167 7.75 1.67 -5.58
C MET A 167 8.97 2.53 -5.92
N ARG A 168 10.17 2.14 -5.48
CA ARG A 168 11.43 2.83 -5.85
C ARG A 168 11.69 2.83 -7.35
N ALA A 169 11.28 1.76 -8.04
CA ALA A 169 11.38 1.67 -9.49
C ALA A 169 10.43 2.63 -10.22
N LEU A 170 9.32 3.04 -9.59
CA LEU A 170 8.40 4.04 -10.13
C LEU A 170 8.90 5.47 -9.87
N GLY A 171 9.59 5.69 -8.75
CA GLY A 171 10.15 6.99 -8.39
C GLY A 171 10.59 7.03 -6.93
N LYS A 172 11.07 8.18 -6.49
CA LYS A 172 11.44 8.44 -5.10
C LYS A 172 10.59 9.56 -4.52
N LEU A 173 10.42 9.55 -3.20
CA LEU A 173 9.85 10.68 -2.49
C LEU A 173 10.98 11.66 -2.19
N ASN A 174 10.92 12.87 -2.75
CA ASN A 174 11.92 13.89 -2.50
C ASN A 174 11.71 14.49 -1.10
N SER A 175 12.62 14.19 -0.16
CA SER A 175 12.68 14.78 1.18
C SER A 175 11.31 14.87 1.89
N CYS A 176 10.61 13.74 2.00
CA CYS A 176 9.35 13.65 2.73
C CYS A 176 9.57 13.14 4.16
N VAL A 177 8.67 13.53 5.09
CA VAL A 177 8.59 12.98 6.45
C VAL A 177 7.14 12.61 6.78
N ALA A 178 6.95 11.57 7.59
CA ALA A 178 5.65 11.15 8.08
C ALA A 178 5.46 11.53 9.55
N VAL A 179 4.31 12.10 9.86
CA VAL A 179 3.75 12.25 11.21
C VAL A 179 2.74 11.13 11.40
N CYS A 180 2.99 10.26 12.38
CA CYS A 180 2.21 9.06 12.61
C CYS A 180 1.35 9.18 13.86
N ASP A 181 0.03 9.16 13.67
CA ASP A 181 -0.93 9.00 14.76
C ASP A 181 -1.10 7.53 15.13
N VAL A 182 -0.59 7.18 16.31
CA VAL A 182 -0.72 5.86 16.93
C VAL A 182 -1.57 5.92 18.20
N SER A 183 -2.44 6.92 18.31
CA SER A 183 -3.35 7.10 19.43
C SER A 183 -4.40 5.99 19.55
N GLY A 184 -5.04 5.93 20.71
CA GLY A 184 -6.09 4.94 20.99
C GLY A 184 -7.26 4.98 19.99
N SER A 185 -7.61 6.14 19.43
CA SER A 185 -8.67 6.29 18.43
C SER A 185 -8.27 5.66 17.09
N MET A 186 -6.98 5.53 16.81
CA MET A 186 -6.46 4.86 15.61
C MET A 186 -6.51 3.34 15.71
N SER A 187 -6.81 2.77 16.88
CA SER A 187 -6.79 1.32 17.13
C SER A 187 -7.52 0.50 16.06
N GLY A 188 -6.90 -0.62 15.67
CA GLY A 188 -7.34 -1.50 14.58
C GLY A 188 -6.73 -1.12 13.23
N LEU A 189 -7.52 -1.27 12.17
CA LEU A 189 -7.07 -1.04 10.79
C LEU A 189 -6.44 0.35 10.55
N PRO A 190 -6.96 1.47 11.10
CA PRO A 190 -6.35 2.79 10.87
C PRO A 190 -4.90 2.88 11.39
N MET A 191 -4.60 2.30 12.55
CA MET A 191 -3.26 2.25 13.12
C MET A 191 -2.32 1.41 12.26
N ASP A 192 -2.76 0.24 11.79
CA ASP A 192 -1.93 -0.59 10.90
C ASP A 192 -1.66 0.11 9.57
N VAL A 193 -2.63 0.87 9.05
CA VAL A 193 -2.44 1.71 7.86
C VAL A 193 -1.47 2.86 8.13
N CYS A 194 -1.60 3.54 9.27
CA CYS A 194 -0.72 4.63 9.70
C CYS A 194 0.74 4.16 9.80
N ILE A 195 0.98 3.05 10.50
CA ILE A 195 2.31 2.48 10.66
C ILE A 195 2.87 2.05 9.30
N ALA A 196 2.08 1.36 8.48
CA ALA A 196 2.53 0.91 7.16
C ALA A 196 2.90 2.08 6.24
N LEU A 197 2.09 3.15 6.26
CA LEU A 197 2.37 4.35 5.47
C LEU A 197 3.59 5.11 5.98
N GLY A 198 3.70 5.28 7.30
CA GLY A 198 4.85 5.92 7.94
C GLY A 198 6.16 5.21 7.60
N LEU A 199 6.19 3.89 7.75
CA LEU A 199 7.34 3.07 7.37
C LEU A 199 7.67 3.21 5.89
N LEU A 200 6.67 3.14 5.01
CA LEU A 200 6.88 3.22 3.56
C LEU A 200 7.41 4.60 3.13
N VAL A 201 6.88 5.70 3.69
CA VAL A 201 7.42 7.05 3.47
C VAL A 201 8.87 7.14 3.94
N SER A 202 9.16 6.61 5.12
CA SER A 202 10.52 6.64 5.70
C SER A 202 11.55 5.87 4.86
N GLU A 203 11.14 4.81 4.15
CA GLU A 203 12.02 3.99 3.32
C GLU A 203 12.16 4.49 1.87
N LEU A 204 11.15 5.23 1.37
CA LEU A 204 11.12 5.81 0.03
C LEU A 204 11.70 7.22 -0.04
N THR A 205 11.80 7.91 1.09
CA THR A 205 12.41 9.23 1.20
C THR A 205 13.95 9.15 1.14
N ASP A 206 14.57 10.21 0.63
CA ASP A 206 16.02 10.33 0.55
C ASP A 206 16.63 10.94 1.84
N ASP A 207 17.96 10.82 1.97
CA ASP A 207 18.71 11.46 3.05
C ASP A 207 18.61 13.00 2.97
N PRO A 208 18.50 13.70 4.12
CA PRO A 208 18.74 13.22 5.48
C PRO A 208 17.52 12.64 6.20
N TRP A 209 16.32 12.71 5.62
CA TRP A 209 15.05 12.38 6.30
C TRP A 209 14.73 10.88 6.30
N ARG A 210 15.53 10.09 5.57
CA ARG A 210 15.41 8.64 5.48
C ARG A 210 15.39 7.96 6.84
N GLY A 211 14.45 7.03 7.00
CA GLY A 211 14.24 6.25 8.22
C GLY A 211 13.69 7.05 9.39
N ARG A 212 13.25 8.30 9.19
CA ARG A 212 12.70 9.14 10.25
C ARG A 212 11.19 9.25 10.16
N VAL A 213 10.55 9.29 11.34
CA VAL A 213 9.14 9.58 11.52
C VAL A 213 8.96 10.52 12.71
N ILE A 214 7.84 11.22 12.75
CA ILE A 214 7.48 12.18 13.80
C ILE A 214 6.27 11.64 14.55
N THR A 215 6.28 11.75 15.87
CA THR A 215 5.13 11.37 16.71
C THR A 215 4.00 12.36 16.59
N PHE A 216 2.77 11.86 16.59
CA PHE A 216 1.57 12.66 16.79
C PHE A 216 1.38 12.89 18.31
N SER A 217 1.91 14.00 18.81
CA SER A 217 1.86 14.37 20.23
C SER A 217 1.95 15.88 20.44
N GLU A 218 1.51 16.38 21.60
CA GLU A 218 1.68 17.78 22.03
C GLU A 218 3.17 18.18 22.05
N GLN A 219 4.04 17.22 22.35
CA GLN A 219 5.50 17.36 22.31
C GLN A 219 6.06 16.42 21.25
N PRO A 220 6.00 16.79 19.96
CA PRO A 220 6.42 15.92 18.88
C PRO A 220 7.93 15.68 18.93
N ASN A 221 8.35 14.46 18.60
CA ASN A 221 9.74 14.08 18.54
C ASN A 221 10.05 13.34 17.23
N ILE A 222 11.27 13.52 16.73
CA ILE A 222 11.75 12.88 15.49
C ILE A 222 12.46 11.59 15.88
N HIS A 223 11.83 10.47 15.59
CA HIS A 223 12.38 9.14 15.84
C HIS A 223 13.05 8.59 14.58
N MET A 224 14.25 8.04 14.76
CA MET A 224 14.86 7.17 13.75
C MET A 224 14.36 5.75 14.00
N ILE A 225 13.68 5.17 13.02
CA ILE A 225 13.19 3.81 13.08
C ILE A 225 14.37 2.86 13.25
N LYS A 226 14.28 1.99 14.24
CA LYS A 226 15.25 0.93 14.54
C LYS A 226 14.63 -0.43 14.22
N GLY A 227 15.48 -1.39 13.86
CA GLY A 227 15.08 -2.75 13.53
C GLY A 227 15.53 -3.17 12.14
N ASP A 228 15.93 -4.43 12.03
CA ASP A 228 16.33 -5.06 10.78
C ASP A 228 15.14 -5.73 10.10
N THR A 229 14.18 -6.23 10.89
CA THR A 229 12.95 -6.86 10.40
C THR A 229 11.78 -5.88 10.36
N LEU A 230 10.80 -6.16 9.51
CA LEU A 230 9.55 -5.40 9.44
C LEU A 230 8.79 -5.48 10.76
N SER A 231 8.88 -6.61 11.48
CA SER A 231 8.27 -6.78 12.81
C SER A 231 8.84 -5.78 13.80
N GLU A 232 10.17 -5.73 13.94
CA GLU A 232 10.85 -4.79 14.85
C GLU A 232 10.56 -3.34 14.49
N LYS A 233 10.58 -3.00 13.20
CA LYS A 233 10.25 -1.64 12.72
C LYS A 233 8.81 -1.25 13.03
N THR A 234 7.87 -2.18 12.82
CA THR A 234 6.44 -1.96 13.10
C THR A 234 6.22 -1.77 14.59
N GLU A 235 6.81 -2.63 15.42
CA GLU A 235 6.72 -2.56 16.88
C GLU A 235 7.35 -1.28 17.42
N PHE A 236 8.47 -0.84 16.84
CA PHE A 236 9.10 0.43 17.18
C PHE A 236 8.17 1.62 16.96
N VAL A 237 7.47 1.68 15.82
CA VAL A 237 6.50 2.77 15.53
C VAL A 237 5.26 2.65 16.41
N ARG A 238 4.76 1.43 16.64
CA ARG A 238 3.57 1.17 17.46
C ARG A 238 3.76 1.56 18.92
N ASN A 239 4.97 1.39 19.45
CA ASN A 239 5.33 1.70 20.84
C ASN A 239 5.89 3.12 21.02
N MET A 240 5.83 3.99 20.01
CA MET A 240 6.21 5.39 20.19
C MET A 240 5.27 6.06 21.18
N ASP A 241 5.83 6.93 22.03
CA ASP A 241 5.05 7.74 22.95
C ASP A 241 4.16 8.70 22.14
N TRP A 242 2.85 8.42 22.14
CA TRP A 242 1.83 9.25 21.51
C TRP A 242 1.14 10.14 22.55
N GLY A 243 0.67 11.30 22.09
CA GLY A 243 -0.11 12.25 22.90
C GLY A 243 -1.59 12.23 22.52
N MET A 244 -2.42 12.92 23.30
CA MET A 244 -3.86 13.03 23.02
C MET A 244 -4.19 14.01 21.88
N ASN A 245 -3.24 14.86 21.48
CA ASN A 245 -3.37 15.85 20.42
C ASN A 245 -1.99 16.10 19.77
N THR A 246 -1.94 16.91 18.70
CA THR A 246 -0.68 17.32 18.06
C THR A 246 -0.60 18.81 17.89
N ASP A 247 0.54 19.39 18.29
CA ASP A 247 0.92 20.75 17.96
C ASP A 247 1.70 20.75 16.64
N PHE A 248 1.05 21.17 15.56
CA PHE A 248 1.70 21.26 14.25
C PHE A 248 2.83 22.28 14.24
N GLN A 249 2.68 23.41 14.91
CA GLN A 249 3.76 24.41 14.94
C GLN A 249 5.01 23.82 15.59
N ALA A 250 4.86 22.99 16.63
CA ALA A 250 5.97 22.26 17.25
C ALA A 250 6.60 21.20 16.32
N VAL A 251 5.80 20.51 15.49
CA VAL A 251 6.33 19.59 14.46
C VAL A 251 7.28 20.33 13.50
N PHE A 252 6.87 21.51 13.04
CA PHE A 252 7.67 22.33 12.12
C PHE A 252 8.88 22.96 12.82
N ASP A 253 8.78 23.31 14.10
CA ASP A 253 9.93 23.73 14.91
C ASP A 253 10.98 22.62 15.00
N LYS A 254 10.56 21.36 15.19
CA LYS A 254 11.49 20.20 15.19
C LYS A 254 12.16 19.98 13.84
N ILE A 255 11.46 20.20 12.73
CA ILE A 255 12.04 20.13 11.39
C ILE A 255 13.12 21.22 11.22
N LEU A 256 12.83 22.45 11.67
CA LEU A 256 13.79 23.56 11.64
C LEU A 256 15.00 23.31 12.56
N GLU A 257 14.79 22.75 13.75
CA GLU A 257 15.87 22.34 14.67
C GLU A 257 16.86 21.40 13.98
N VAL A 258 16.36 20.36 13.30
CA VAL A 258 17.19 19.43 12.52
C VAL A 258 17.86 20.12 11.34
N ALA A 259 17.18 21.05 10.67
CA ALA A 259 17.72 21.79 9.54
C ALA A 259 18.85 22.75 9.92
N VAL A 260 18.75 23.40 11.07
CA VAL A 260 19.75 24.34 11.59
C VAL A 260 20.86 23.60 12.37
N GLY A 261 20.70 22.29 12.61
CA GLY A 261 21.70 21.46 13.30
C GLY A 261 21.65 21.56 14.83
N ALA A 262 20.60 22.17 15.39
CA ALA A 262 20.41 22.31 16.82
C ALA A 262 19.52 21.16 17.33
N GLY A 263 20.12 20.07 17.83
CA GLY A 263 19.37 19.04 18.58
C GLY A 263 19.64 17.56 18.25
N LEU A 264 20.61 17.24 17.38
CA LEU A 264 20.97 15.84 17.11
C LEU A 264 22.09 15.33 18.05
N PRO A 265 22.01 14.09 18.57
CA PRO A 265 23.11 13.46 19.30
C PRO A 265 24.35 13.35 18.41
N ALA A 266 25.54 13.55 18.99
CA ALA A 266 26.84 13.63 18.31
C ALA A 266 27.14 12.47 17.33
N GLU A 267 26.57 11.29 17.55
CA GLU A 267 26.75 10.12 16.67
C GLU A 267 26.05 10.27 15.31
N LYS A 268 24.93 11.02 15.24
CA LYS A 268 24.19 11.30 14.00
C LYS A 268 24.70 12.56 13.28
N MET A 269 25.54 13.34 13.95
CA MET A 269 26.25 14.45 13.32
C MET A 269 27.18 13.94 12.22
N ALA A 270 27.81 12.76 12.30
CA ALA A 270 28.76 12.31 11.27
C ALA A 270 28.22 12.27 9.81
N VAL A 271 26.94 11.97 9.60
CA VAL A 271 26.31 12.01 8.26
C VAL A 271 25.93 13.43 7.87
N LEU A 272 25.44 14.21 8.84
CA LEU A 272 25.05 15.60 8.65
C LEU A 272 26.29 16.48 8.45
N ASP A 273 27.35 16.30 9.23
CA ASP A 273 28.68 16.90 9.14
C ASP A 273 29.26 16.72 7.75
N LYS A 274 29.14 15.54 7.13
CA LYS A 274 29.61 15.34 5.76
C LYS A 274 28.81 16.15 4.73
N ILE A 275 27.52 16.41 5.00
CA ILE A 275 26.66 17.28 4.17
C ILE A 275 26.93 18.76 4.49
N LEU A 276 27.14 19.11 5.76
CA LEU A 276 27.37 20.45 6.28
C LEU A 276 28.79 20.97 5.96
N GLU A 277 29.78 20.08 5.92
CA GLU A 277 31.17 20.34 5.54
C GLU A 277 31.26 20.68 4.04
N VAL A 278 30.40 20.08 3.21
CA VAL A 278 30.19 20.47 1.81
C VAL A 278 29.38 21.77 1.69
N ALA A 279 28.46 22.04 2.62
CA ALA A 279 27.57 23.21 2.61
C ALA A 279 28.12 24.45 3.34
N GLY A 280 29.35 24.43 3.86
CA GLY A 280 29.97 25.59 4.50
C GLY A 280 29.46 25.92 5.92
N GLY A 281 28.85 24.95 6.61
CA GLY A 281 28.75 24.95 8.09
C GLY A 281 27.61 25.74 8.75
N ALA A 282 26.49 26.05 8.09
CA ALA A 282 25.42 26.87 8.70
C ALA A 282 23.99 26.27 8.71
N GLY A 283 23.76 25.10 8.11
CA GLY A 283 22.44 24.47 8.05
C GLY A 283 22.26 23.59 6.81
N LEU A 284 21.19 22.80 6.75
CA LEU A 284 20.83 22.04 5.56
C LEU A 284 20.58 23.00 4.38
N PRO A 285 21.08 22.70 3.17
CA PRO A 285 20.73 23.49 2.00
C PRO A 285 19.23 23.37 1.71
N ALA A 286 18.61 24.41 1.15
CA ALA A 286 17.16 24.48 0.94
C ALA A 286 16.61 23.29 0.13
N GLU A 287 17.42 22.73 -0.78
CA GLU A 287 17.07 21.56 -1.60
C GLU A 287 16.99 20.26 -0.78
N LYS A 288 17.62 20.23 0.40
CA LYS A 288 17.61 19.10 1.35
C LYS A 288 16.60 19.26 2.48
N MET A 289 15.88 20.39 2.51
CA MET A 289 14.75 20.57 3.42
C MET A 289 13.63 19.61 3.11
N VAL A 290 12.79 19.35 4.13
CA VAL A 290 11.55 18.60 3.95
C VAL A 290 10.71 19.33 2.90
N GLN A 291 10.38 18.67 1.80
CA GLN A 291 9.48 19.23 0.80
C GLN A 291 8.03 18.94 1.16
N ARG A 292 7.77 17.81 1.85
CA ARG A 292 6.41 17.39 2.19
C ARG A 292 6.32 16.65 3.52
N VAL A 293 5.33 17.03 4.32
CA VAL A 293 4.95 16.37 5.57
C VAL A 293 3.65 15.62 5.34
N PHE A 294 3.66 14.30 5.52
CA PHE A 294 2.44 13.48 5.50
C PHE A 294 1.93 13.31 6.93
N VAL A 295 0.71 13.71 7.20
CA VAL A 295 0.06 13.57 8.51
C VAL A 295 -0.97 12.46 8.41
N PHE A 296 -0.67 11.31 9.00
CA PHE A 296 -1.56 10.15 9.03
C PHE A 296 -2.35 10.16 10.33
N SER A 297 -3.63 10.53 10.29
CA SER A 297 -4.52 10.57 11.47
C SER A 297 -5.98 10.31 11.10
N ASP A 298 -6.85 10.22 12.10
CA ASP A 298 -8.32 10.19 11.94
C ASP A 298 -8.96 11.58 11.81
N MET A 299 -8.11 12.62 11.79
CA MET A 299 -8.48 14.04 11.74
C MET A 299 -9.25 14.57 12.96
N GLU A 300 -9.13 13.95 14.12
CA GLU A 300 -9.51 14.58 15.39
C GLU A 300 -8.45 15.62 15.79
N PHE A 301 -8.46 16.76 15.10
CA PHE A 301 -7.63 17.91 15.45
C PHE A 301 -8.34 18.74 16.51
N ASP A 302 -7.72 18.91 17.67
CA ASP A 302 -8.09 20.00 18.56
C ASP A 302 -7.74 21.35 17.91
N GLN A 303 -8.50 22.37 18.29
CA GLN A 303 -8.38 23.74 17.80
C GLN A 303 -6.92 24.25 17.97
N ALA A 304 -6.16 24.32 16.88
CA ALA A 304 -4.69 24.35 16.93
C ALA A 304 -4.04 25.75 16.94
N SER A 305 -4.83 26.83 16.85
CA SER A 305 -4.30 28.19 16.92
C SER A 305 -4.76 28.93 18.16
N ALA A 306 -3.81 29.34 19.01
CA ALA A 306 -4.04 30.32 20.08
C ALA A 306 -4.35 31.73 19.53
N ASN A 307 -4.15 31.97 18.22
CA ASN A 307 -4.35 33.24 17.53
C ASN A 307 -5.48 33.13 16.49
N PRO A 308 -6.69 33.69 16.77
CA PRO A 308 -7.83 33.63 15.86
C PRO A 308 -7.61 34.25 14.46
N TRP A 309 -6.49 34.95 14.25
CA TRP A 309 -6.20 35.77 13.08
C TRP A 309 -5.08 35.22 12.19
N GLU A 310 -4.40 34.13 12.58
CA GLU A 310 -3.33 33.48 11.83
C GLU A 310 -3.60 31.98 11.78
N THR A 311 -3.58 31.42 10.57
CA THR A 311 -3.66 29.97 10.38
C THR A 311 -2.32 29.32 10.74
N ASP A 312 -2.33 28.05 11.16
CA ASP A 312 -1.08 27.34 11.49
C ASP A 312 -0.09 27.32 10.32
N TYR A 313 -0.61 27.25 9.09
CA TYR A 313 0.23 27.31 7.90
C TYR A 313 0.90 28.68 7.69
N GLU A 314 0.22 29.79 7.98
CA GLU A 314 0.82 31.13 7.91
C GLU A 314 1.93 31.29 8.97
N ALA A 315 1.70 30.78 10.18
CA ALA A 315 2.72 30.76 11.23
C ALA A 315 3.95 29.94 10.81
N ILE A 316 3.76 28.77 10.18
CA ILE A 316 4.84 27.93 9.64
C ILE A 316 5.62 28.67 8.54
N VAL A 317 4.92 29.30 7.57
CA VAL A 317 5.54 30.07 6.49
C VAL A 317 6.41 31.20 7.08
N ARG A 318 5.91 31.90 8.11
CA ARG A 318 6.65 32.95 8.79
C ARG A 318 7.91 32.42 9.46
N LYS A 319 7.81 31.35 10.27
CA LYS A 319 8.95 30.71 10.95
C LYS A 319 10.03 30.25 9.98
N PHE A 320 9.64 29.59 8.88
CA PHE A 320 10.58 29.16 7.85
C PHE A 320 11.23 30.33 7.13
N SER A 321 10.49 31.41 6.88
CA SER A 321 11.03 32.63 6.27
C SER A 321 12.05 33.32 7.18
N GLU A 322 11.74 33.43 8.48
CA GLU A 322 12.64 33.98 9.50
C GLU A 322 13.93 33.15 9.67
N ALA A 323 13.83 31.83 9.50
CA ALA A 323 14.98 30.91 9.52
C ALA A 323 15.78 30.86 8.20
N GLY A 324 15.41 31.63 7.18
CA GLY A 324 16.09 31.67 5.88
C GLY A 324 15.63 30.61 4.87
N TYR A 325 14.59 29.83 5.18
CA TYR A 325 14.02 28.76 4.36
C TYR A 325 12.68 29.14 3.69
N GLY A 326 12.39 30.43 3.49
CA GLY A 326 11.10 30.88 2.92
C GLY A 326 10.77 30.33 1.52
N ALA A 327 11.77 29.90 0.75
CA ALA A 327 11.57 29.23 -0.55
C ALA A 327 11.39 27.70 -0.43
N ALA A 328 11.57 27.13 0.76
CA ALA A 328 11.55 25.70 1.06
C ALA A 328 10.59 25.37 2.21
N VAL A 329 9.46 26.09 2.26
CA VAL A 329 8.37 25.77 3.20
C VAL A 329 7.74 24.43 2.79
N PRO A 330 7.64 23.44 3.70
CA PRO A 330 7.11 22.14 3.34
C PRO A 330 5.61 22.19 3.04
N GLU A 331 5.18 21.36 2.09
CA GLU A 331 3.78 21.09 1.83
C GLU A 331 3.21 20.13 2.88
N ILE A 332 1.95 20.30 3.28
CA ILE A 332 1.29 19.45 4.27
C ILE A 332 0.24 18.58 3.57
N VAL A 333 0.32 17.27 3.77
CA VAL A 333 -0.71 16.32 3.32
C VAL A 333 -1.40 15.75 4.54
N PHE A 334 -2.61 16.22 4.81
CA PHE A 334 -3.49 15.57 5.76
C PHE A 334 -4.06 14.32 5.12
N TRP A 335 -3.83 13.17 5.76
CA TRP A 335 -4.28 11.89 5.26
C TRP A 335 -5.21 11.27 6.29
N ASN A 336 -6.50 11.34 5.98
CA ASN A 336 -7.54 10.79 6.81
C ASN A 336 -7.65 9.27 6.69
N LEU A 337 -7.45 8.58 7.81
CA LEU A 337 -7.50 7.12 7.91
C LEU A 337 -8.81 6.59 8.52
N ARG A 338 -9.71 7.47 8.98
CA ARG A 338 -11.01 7.10 9.57
C ARG A 338 -12.10 7.98 8.96
N ASP A 339 -13.21 7.40 8.53
CA ASP A 339 -14.30 8.16 7.88
C ASP A 339 -14.82 9.28 8.80
N SER A 340 -14.38 10.52 8.54
CA SER A 340 -14.67 11.70 9.36
C SER A 340 -15.02 12.87 8.44
N LYS A 341 -15.96 13.71 8.89
CA LYS A 341 -16.48 14.86 8.13
C LYS A 341 -15.58 16.10 8.25
N ALA A 342 -14.48 16.02 8.99
CA ALA A 342 -13.58 17.14 9.17
C ALA A 342 -12.87 17.45 7.84
N VAL A 343 -12.80 18.72 7.47
CA VAL A 343 -12.06 19.18 6.29
C VAL A 343 -11.18 20.33 6.78
N PRO A 344 -9.93 20.04 7.22
CA PRO A 344 -9.09 21.04 7.86
C PRO A 344 -8.61 22.15 6.91
N VAL A 345 -8.94 22.09 5.61
CA VAL A 345 -8.30 22.87 4.56
C VAL A 345 -9.29 23.32 3.50
N MET A 346 -9.17 24.57 3.06
CA MET A 346 -9.93 25.12 1.93
C MET A 346 -9.38 24.60 0.59
N SER A 347 -10.25 24.34 -0.39
CA SER A 347 -9.89 23.69 -1.68
C SER A 347 -8.82 24.42 -2.52
N GLY A 348 -8.61 25.72 -2.29
CA GLY A 348 -7.64 26.56 -3.00
C GLY A 348 -6.37 26.89 -2.21
N GLN A 349 -6.23 26.41 -0.96
CA GLN A 349 -5.06 26.70 -0.14
C GLN A 349 -3.81 26.04 -0.74
N LYS A 350 -2.79 26.85 -1.05
CA LYS A 350 -1.54 26.37 -1.63
C LYS A 350 -0.69 25.71 -0.54
N GLY A 351 -0.02 24.62 -0.90
CA GLY A 351 0.90 23.93 0.00
C GLY A 351 0.22 23.03 1.02
N VAL A 352 -1.10 22.82 0.92
CA VAL A 352 -1.82 21.87 1.78
C VAL A 352 -2.75 21.01 0.92
N ALA A 353 -2.81 19.70 1.19
CA ALA A 353 -3.77 18.78 0.57
C ALA A 353 -4.45 17.89 1.61
N LEU A 354 -5.67 17.44 1.28
CA LEU A 354 -6.40 16.45 2.03
C LEU A 354 -6.59 15.19 1.16
N VAL A 355 -6.22 14.03 1.72
CA VAL A 355 -6.36 12.71 1.12
C VAL A 355 -7.14 11.84 2.09
N SER A 356 -8.01 10.97 1.60
CA SER A 356 -8.74 10.02 2.46
C SER A 356 -8.65 8.60 1.93
N GLY A 357 -8.75 7.64 2.86
CA GLY A 357 -8.74 6.22 2.56
C GLY A 357 -7.35 5.70 2.20
N PHE A 358 -7.28 4.48 1.68
CA PHE A 358 -5.99 3.85 1.38
C PHE A 358 -6.03 3.00 0.12
N SER A 359 -5.15 3.33 -0.83
CA SER A 359 -4.92 2.54 -2.04
C SER A 359 -3.46 2.62 -2.48
N LYS A 360 -2.98 1.59 -3.20
CA LYS A 360 -1.63 1.57 -3.79
C LYS A 360 -1.37 2.73 -4.75
N ASN A 361 -2.42 3.30 -5.34
CA ASN A 361 -2.30 4.35 -6.32
C ASN A 361 -2.11 5.72 -5.65
N LEU A 362 -2.60 5.92 -4.42
CA LEU A 362 -2.50 7.20 -3.74
C LEU A 362 -1.05 7.60 -3.47
N LEU A 363 -0.20 6.69 -3.01
CA LEU A 363 1.23 7.01 -2.82
C LEU A 363 1.95 7.30 -4.14
N LYS A 364 1.54 6.67 -5.25
CA LYS A 364 2.13 6.95 -6.56
C LYS A 364 1.89 8.38 -7.02
N LEU A 365 0.77 8.99 -6.62
CA LEU A 365 0.47 10.39 -6.93
C LEU A 365 1.52 11.37 -6.38
N PHE A 366 2.24 10.97 -5.33
CA PHE A 366 3.24 11.80 -4.66
C PHE A 366 4.68 11.48 -5.05
N LEU A 367 4.91 10.45 -5.88
CA LEU A 367 6.24 10.10 -6.38
C LEU A 367 6.75 11.09 -7.44
N ASP A 368 5.85 11.77 -8.15
CA ASP A 368 6.20 12.82 -9.11
C ASP A 368 6.41 14.15 -8.38
N GLY A 369 7.66 14.44 -8.02
CA GLY A 369 8.10 15.62 -7.27
C GLY A 369 8.04 16.96 -8.00
N GLY A 370 7.00 17.23 -8.80
CA GLY A 370 6.88 18.49 -9.55
C GLY A 370 5.44 18.98 -9.74
N GLY A 371 5.24 20.28 -9.53
CA GLY A 371 4.01 21.02 -9.84
C GLY A 371 3.34 21.67 -8.63
N THR A 372 2.43 22.62 -8.87
CA THR A 372 1.60 23.24 -7.83
C THR A 372 0.76 22.18 -7.10
N PHE A 373 0.91 22.12 -5.79
CA PHE A 373 0.24 21.15 -4.94
C PHE A 373 -0.97 21.79 -4.23
N THR A 374 -2.16 21.45 -4.70
CA THR A 374 -3.44 21.85 -4.10
C THR A 374 -4.37 20.63 -4.07
N PRO A 375 -5.42 20.61 -3.22
CA PRO A 375 -6.38 19.51 -3.17
C PRO A 375 -6.98 19.21 -4.55
N ARG A 376 -7.25 20.25 -5.34
CA ARG A 376 -7.78 20.13 -6.70
C ARG A 376 -6.81 19.43 -7.65
N VAL A 377 -5.53 19.76 -7.63
CA VAL A 377 -4.53 19.12 -8.51
C VAL A 377 -4.35 17.65 -8.14
N VAL A 378 -4.38 17.31 -6.85
CA VAL A 378 -4.31 15.91 -6.39
C VAL A 378 -5.53 15.12 -6.88
N MET A 379 -6.73 15.70 -6.77
CA MET A 379 -7.96 15.10 -7.31
C MET A 379 -7.87 14.92 -8.83
N GLU A 380 -7.49 15.96 -9.58
CA GLU A 380 -7.35 15.91 -11.04
C GLU A 380 -6.35 14.82 -11.48
N LYS A 381 -5.20 14.69 -10.81
CA LYS A 381 -4.24 13.60 -11.07
C LYS A 381 -4.83 12.22 -10.77
N ALA A 382 -5.64 12.08 -9.73
CA ALA A 382 -6.25 10.80 -9.37
C ALA A 382 -7.28 10.32 -10.40
N ILE A 383 -7.96 11.24 -11.09
CA ILE A 383 -8.97 10.93 -12.11
C ILE A 383 -8.46 11.04 -13.55
N ALA A 384 -7.20 11.44 -13.76
CA ALA A 384 -6.58 11.54 -15.09
C ALA A 384 -6.09 10.18 -15.66
N GLY A 385 -6.39 9.08 -14.98
CA GLY A 385 -6.03 7.73 -15.43
C GLY A 385 -6.81 7.31 -16.68
N PRO A 386 -6.21 6.54 -17.62
CA PRO A 386 -6.89 6.06 -18.83
C PRO A 386 -8.18 5.26 -18.55
N GLU A 387 -8.28 4.66 -17.38
CA GLU A 387 -9.48 3.98 -16.89
C GLU A 387 -10.71 4.90 -16.76
N TYR A 388 -10.51 6.20 -16.61
CA TYR A 388 -11.57 7.19 -16.41
C TYR A 388 -11.95 7.94 -17.69
N ASP A 389 -11.18 7.80 -18.78
CA ASP A 389 -11.43 8.45 -20.08
C ASP A 389 -12.80 8.09 -20.69
N GLN A 390 -13.36 6.93 -20.31
CA GLN A 390 -14.66 6.44 -20.80
C GLN A 390 -15.84 6.89 -19.93
N LEU A 391 -15.61 7.61 -18.83
CA LEU A 391 -16.67 8.13 -18.00
C LEU A 391 -17.26 9.39 -18.63
N ALA A 392 -18.45 9.27 -19.19
CA ALA A 392 -19.24 10.40 -19.64
C ALA A 392 -20.05 10.95 -18.46
N VAL A 393 -19.91 12.24 -18.16
CA VAL A 393 -20.85 12.97 -17.32
C VAL A 393 -22.08 13.25 -18.18
N PHE A 394 -23.22 12.65 -17.81
CA PHE A 394 -24.51 13.04 -18.34
C PHE A 394 -25.07 14.13 -17.42
N ASP A 395 -25.28 15.33 -17.97
CA ASP A 395 -25.94 16.44 -17.28
C ASP A 395 -27.46 16.40 -17.42
#